data_AF-A0A7J4IKQ8-F1
#
_entry.id   AF-A0A7J4IKQ8-F1
#
_cell.length_a   1.000
_cell.length_b   1.000
_cell.length_c   1.000
_cell.angle_alpha   90.00
_cell.angle_beta   90.00
_cell.angle_gamma   90.00
#
_symmetry.space_group_name_H-M   'P 1'
#
loop_
_entity.id
_entity.type
_entity.pdbx_description
1 polymer ?
#
loop_
_entity_poly.entity_id
_entity_poly.type
_entity_poly.pdbx_seq_one_letter_code
_entity_poly.pdbx_strand_id
1 'polypeptide(L)'
;MVTQAPGVRRISIDGIETGITGLDKCIASVRALGLADDAAVREELLVRLAKGNYIPTKKREAYGVSLLEEYRRAGGARLSPSPRRP
;
A
#
# COMPACT_ATOMS: atom_id res chain seq x y z
N MET A 1 12.80 20.98 -11.76
CA MET A 1 13.05 19.59 -11.31
C MET A 1 12.24 19.34 -10.05
N VAL A 2 11.06 18.71 -10.21
CA VAL A 2 10.18 18.39 -9.07
C VAL A 2 10.73 17.16 -8.37
N THR A 3 11.40 17.37 -7.25
CA THR A 3 11.90 16.30 -6.39
C THR A 3 10.71 15.50 -5.89
N GLN A 4 10.52 14.26 -6.36
CA GLN A 4 9.65 13.32 -5.65
C GLN A 4 10.16 13.24 -4.22
N ALA A 5 9.30 13.57 -3.24
CA ALA A 5 9.64 13.39 -1.84
C ALA A 5 10.02 11.92 -1.61
N PRO A 6 11.19 11.61 -1.01
CA PRO A 6 11.63 10.23 -0.80
C PRO A 6 10.66 9.56 0.19
N GLY A 7 9.66 8.85 -0.33
CA GLY A 7 8.67 8.15 0.51
C GLY A 7 7.22 8.09 -0.01
N VAL A 8 6.90 8.64 -1.18
CA VAL A 8 5.56 8.44 -1.80
C VAL A 8 5.60 7.28 -2.79
N ARG A 9 4.79 6.24 -2.55
CA ARG A 9 4.56 5.17 -3.51
C ARG A 9 3.23 5.33 -4.20
N ARG A 10 3.25 5.24 -5.53
CA ARG A 10 2.03 5.27 -6.33
C ARG A 10 1.52 3.86 -6.52
N ILE A 11 0.28 3.63 -6.11
CA ILE A 11 -0.44 2.38 -6.32
C ILE A 11 -1.76 2.66 -7.03
N SER A 12 -2.19 1.75 -7.88
CA SER A 12 -3.49 1.85 -8.55
C SER A 12 -4.56 1.29 -7.62
N ILE A 13 -5.50 2.15 -7.20
CA ILE A 13 -6.63 1.76 -6.36
C ILE A 13 -7.89 2.00 -7.18
N ASP A 14 -8.63 0.93 -7.49
CA ASP A 14 -9.85 1.03 -8.31
C ASP A 14 -9.60 1.70 -9.67
N GLY A 15 -8.44 1.42 -10.28
CA GLY A 15 -8.01 2.04 -11.54
C GLY A 15 -7.49 3.48 -11.43
N ILE A 16 -7.48 4.06 -10.23
CA ILE A 16 -6.98 5.43 -9.99
C ILE A 16 -5.58 5.37 -9.39
N GLU A 17 -4.62 6.03 -10.05
CA GLU A 17 -3.27 6.17 -9.54
C GLU A 17 -3.28 7.06 -8.28
N THR A 18 -2.99 6.45 -7.13
CA THR A 18 -2.99 7.10 -5.83
C THR A 18 -1.58 7.12 -5.25
N GLY A 19 -1.08 8.30 -4.92
CA GLY A 19 0.17 8.46 -4.17
C GLY A 19 -0.07 8.22 -2.68
N ILE A 20 0.47 7.14 -2.14
CA ILE A 20 0.49 6.83 -0.72
C ILE A 20 1.84 7.24 -0.15
N THR A 21 1.82 8.19 0.78
CA THR A 21 3.02 8.61 1.52
C THR A 21 3.28 7.65 2.67
N GLY A 22 4.52 7.14 2.76
CA GLY A 22 4.96 6.29 3.87
C GLY A 22 4.55 4.82 3.78
N LEU A 23 4.15 4.34 2.60
CA LEU A 23 3.67 2.97 2.40
C LEU A 23 4.68 1.91 2.86
N ASP A 24 5.94 1.98 2.41
CA ASP A 24 6.96 1.00 2.79
C ASP A 24 7.28 0.98 4.29
N LYS A 25 7.34 2.17 4.91
CA LYS A 25 7.52 2.27 6.37
C LYS A 25 6.35 1.63 7.10
N CYS A 26 5.13 1.86 6.61
CA CYS A 26 3.93 1.26 7.18
C CYS A 26 3.97 -0.26 7.06
N ILE A 27 4.26 -0.79 5.86
CA ILE A 27 4.38 -2.23 5.60
C ILE A 27 5.43 -2.88 6.51
N ALA A 28 6.62 -2.29 6.60
CA ALA A 28 7.70 -2.79 7.47
C ALA A 28 7.28 -2.80 8.94
N SER A 29 6.60 -1.75 9.41
CA SER A 29 6.13 -1.67 10.80
C SER A 29 5.01 -2.68 11.10
N VAL A 30 4.05 -2.85 10.17
CA VAL A 30 2.96 -3.84 10.32
C VAL A 30 3.52 -5.27 10.29
N ARG A 31 4.57 -5.53 9.49
CA ARG A 31 5.27 -6.81 9.51
C ARG A 31 5.99 -7.11 10.80
N ALA A 32 6.61 -6.09 11.39
CA ALA A 32 7.28 -6.25 12.67
C ALA A 32 6.30 -6.65 13.79
N LEU A 33 5.00 -6.39 13.62
CA LEU A 33 3.96 -6.88 14.54
C LEU A 33 3.70 -8.38 14.42
N GLY A 34 4.09 -9.02 13.30
CA GLY A 34 3.87 -10.45 13.08
C GLY A 34 2.39 -10.84 13.02
N LEU A 35 1.53 -9.96 12.49
CA LEU A 35 0.10 -10.26 12.33
C LEU A 35 -0.09 -11.48 11.42
N ALA A 36 -0.84 -12.47 11.90
CA ALA A 36 -1.17 -13.68 11.15
C ALA A 36 -2.37 -13.50 10.21
N ASP A 37 -3.26 -12.56 10.54
CA ASP A 37 -4.51 -12.32 9.81
C ASP A 37 -4.35 -11.21 8.76
N ASP A 38 -4.64 -11.56 7.50
CA ASP A 38 -4.70 -10.59 6.39
C ASP A 38 -5.70 -9.44 6.67
N ALA A 39 -6.80 -9.74 7.36
CA ALA A 39 -7.78 -8.74 7.77
C ALA A 39 -7.18 -7.72 8.75
N ALA A 40 -6.45 -8.21 9.77
CA ALA A 40 -5.78 -7.36 10.76
C ALA A 40 -4.67 -6.52 10.11
N VAL A 41 -3.89 -7.12 9.21
CA VAL A 41 -2.85 -6.42 8.43
C VAL A 41 -3.47 -5.27 7.62
N ARG A 42 -4.55 -5.56 6.88
CA ARG A 42 -5.28 -4.58 6.08
C ARG A 42 -5.78 -3.42 6.95
N GLU A 43 -6.40 -3.72 8.08
CA GLU A 43 -6.93 -2.69 8.97
C GLU A 43 -5.83 -1.81 9.56
N GLU A 44 -4.71 -2.41 10.01
CA GLU A 44 -3.56 -1.66 10.52
C GLU A 44 -2.93 -0.76 9.45
N LEU A 45 -2.76 -1.27 8.22
CA LEU A 45 -2.27 -0.48 7.09
C LEU A 45 -3.20 0.71 6.81
N LEU A 46 -4.51 0.48 6.77
CA LEU A 46 -5.50 1.53 6.55
C LEU A 46 -5.48 2.58 7.66
N VAL A 47 -5.49 2.17 8.93
CA VAL A 47 -5.50 3.09 10.09
C VAL A 47 -4.24 3.94 10.13
N ARG A 48 -3.07 3.33 9.90
CA ARG A 48 -1.79 4.05 9.89
C ARG A 48 -1.68 5.00 8.71
N LEU A 49 -2.05 4.56 7.51
CA LEU A 49 -1.98 5.39 6.32
C LEU A 49 -3.06 6.49 6.31
N ALA A 50 -4.23 6.25 6.89
CA ALA A 50 -5.29 7.26 7.03
C ALA A 50 -4.88 8.44 7.92
N LYS A 51 -3.90 8.26 8.83
CA LYS A 51 -3.36 9.37 9.64
C LYS A 51 -2.51 10.34 8.82
N GLY A 52 -1.86 9.85 7.76
CA GLY A 52 -0.96 10.64 6.90
C GLY A 52 -1.47 10.89 5.48
N ASN A 53 -2.56 10.23 5.07
CA ASN A 53 -3.13 10.29 3.73
C ASN A 53 -4.66 10.33 3.83
N TYR A 54 -5.30 10.99 2.86
CA TYR A 54 -6.75 10.99 2.76
C TYR A 54 -7.24 9.64 2.19
N ILE A 55 -7.98 8.88 3.01
CA ILE A 55 -8.63 7.63 2.59
C ILE A 55 -10.14 7.80 2.77
N PRO A 56 -10.90 8.00 1.68
CA PRO A 56 -12.35 8.14 1.78
C PRO A 56 -12.98 6.81 2.21
N THR A 57 -13.95 6.86 3.12
CA THR A 57 -14.64 5.69 3.68
C THR A 57 -15.22 4.77 2.60
N LYS A 58 -15.76 5.36 1.52
CA LYS A 58 -16.31 4.64 0.35
C LYS A 58 -15.26 3.81 -0.39
N LYS A 59 -13.98 4.21 -0.35
CA LYS A 59 -12.87 3.49 -1.01
C LYS A 59 -11.99 2.73 -0.02
N ARG A 60 -12.33 2.74 1.27
CA ARG A 60 -11.55 2.05 2.31
C ARG A 60 -11.38 0.57 1.99
N GLU A 61 -12.37 -0.04 1.36
CA GLU A 61 -12.29 -1.43 0.91
C GLU A 61 -11.28 -1.63 -0.22
N ALA A 62 -11.39 -0.84 -1.29
CA ALA A 62 -10.46 -0.87 -2.42
C ALA A 62 -9.02 -0.58 -1.97
N TYR A 63 -8.83 0.42 -1.10
CA TYR A 63 -7.52 0.69 -0.51
C TYR A 63 -7.02 -0.52 0.27
N GLY A 64 -7.86 -1.13 1.10
CA GLY A 64 -7.46 -2.28 1.90
C GLY A 64 -7.00 -3.46 1.07
N VAL A 65 -7.67 -3.74 -0.05
CA VAL A 65 -7.27 -4.80 -0.99
C VAL A 65 -5.90 -4.47 -1.61
N SER A 66 -5.75 -3.30 -2.23
CA SER A 66 -4.49 -2.93 -2.88
C SER A 66 -3.31 -2.82 -1.91
N LEU A 67 -3.54 -2.34 -0.69
CA LEU A 67 -2.52 -2.25 0.35
C LEU A 67 -2.06 -3.62 0.83
N LEU A 68 -2.99 -4.57 0.96
CA LEU A 68 -2.68 -5.95 1.34
C LEU A 68 -1.87 -6.65 0.23
N GLU A 69 -2.22 -6.43 -1.04
CA GLU A 69 -1.45 -6.94 -2.17
C GLU A 69 0.00 -6.44 -2.14
N GLU A 70 0.20 -5.14 -1.92
CA GLU A 70 1.55 -4.57 -1.79
C GLU A 70 2.29 -5.08 -0.56
N TYR A 71 1.60 -5.24 0.57
CA TYR A 71 2.16 -5.87 1.76
C TYR A 71 2.66 -7.28 1.47
N ARG A 72 1.88 -8.10 0.76
CA ARG A 72 2.28 -9.47 0.37
C ARG A 72 3.47 -9.43 -0.59
N ARG A 73 3.42 -8.55 -1.59
CA ARG A 73 4.50 -8.36 -2.57
C ARG A 73 5.82 -7.98 -1.91
N ALA A 74 5.79 -7.17 -0.86
CA ALA A 74 6.97 -6.66 -0.19
C ALA A 74 7.78 -7.71 0.58
N GLY A 75 7.39 -8.98 0.69
CA GLY A 75 8.19 -9.95 1.51
C GLY A 75 8.02 -11.41 1.26
N GLY A 76 7.61 -11.76 0.06
CA GLY A 76 7.75 -13.15 -0.32
C GLY A 76 6.95 -13.46 -1.56
N ALA A 77 7.21 -12.76 -2.65
CA ALA A 77 7.21 -13.35 -3.99
C ALA A 77 7.40 -12.24 -5.02
N ARG A 78 8.51 -12.35 -5.74
CA ARG A 78 8.73 -11.74 -7.05
C ARG A 78 7.61 -12.17 -7.99
N LEU A 79 6.52 -11.42 -8.05
CA LEU A 79 5.63 -11.42 -9.22
C LEU A 79 5.91 -10.15 -10.01
N SER A 80 6.74 -10.39 -11.02
CA SER A 80 7.37 -9.52 -12.00
C SER A 80 6.57 -8.30 -12.47
N PRO A 81 7.27 -7.26 -12.96
CA PRO A 81 6.65 -6.19 -13.73
C PRO A 81 5.95 -6.79 -14.96
N SER A 82 4.72 -6.35 -15.23
CA SER A 82 4.13 -6.56 -16.55
C SER A 82 4.95 -5.73 -17.56
N PRO A 83 5.57 -6.34 -18.58
CA PRO A 83 6.23 -5.59 -19.63
C PRO A 83 5.14 -4.98 -20.49
N ARG A 84 4.93 -3.66 -20.40
CA ARG A 84 4.26 -2.95 -21.50
C ARG A 84 5.25 -2.88 -22.67
N ARG A 85 5.01 -3.74 -23.67
CA ARG A 85 5.34 -3.54 -25.09
C ARG A 85 4.03 -3.28 -25.84
N PRO A 86 4.00 -2.75 -27.08
CA PRO A 86 5.07 -2.60 -28.06
C PRO A 86 5.88 -1.30 -27.96
#